data_AF-A0A948V1P7-F1
#
_entry.id   AF-A0A948V1P7-F1
#
_cell.length_a   1.000
_cell.length_b   1.000
_cell.length_c   1.000
_cell.angle_alpha   90.00
_cell.angle_beta   90.00
_cell.angle_gamma   90.00
#
_symmetry.space_group_name_H-M   'P 1'
#
loop_
_entity.id
_entity.type
_entity.pdbx_description
1 polymer ?
#
loop_
_entity_poly.entity_id
_entity_poly.type
_entity_poly.pdbx_seq_one_letter_code
_entity_poly.pdbx_strand_id
1 'polypeptide(L)'
;GEWIRSAKEKDPRRLYAASTARQVTPFCDYSATHSYPGVGMVRQRLEDHSDWDYEEQYGQTPVPVIAHEIGQWPVYPRWDEIQKYRGVLEARNLVELRKTAAYHGTEKDNIDLQRASGAVSRLLYKDEIESFLRTPGCAGFQLLSMQDYSGQGEALVGWLDSFYEAKGTVRPDAFRRFCSSTVPLIRLPKYIWTQDEPLIFKALVHHFGQRPLTKTRISWKITDDSNRTIQEGEFKPANLPLGSLTEIDALTLSMKDWKVPGRYTIHLRLQETGSENSWGIWVYPETLQELHDRDVLVSSAWDKKTQDILLNGGRVLLLAHEEGPENHTKYAAWRPLYWSASFFPNQRMETLGLFIRSGHPAFAAFPTDYFGDRQWKRICEEAKGFICDDLPADLIPIVQPVSDFHFSHRLAALFECRVGEGKLLVCGFNLSGERKNLPEINQLRHSLLSYMAGKTFSPAAVVSIDHLTRLLAGR
;
A
#
# COMPACT_ATOMS: atom_id res chain seq x y z
N GLY A 1 -30.89 -20.95 -18.46
CA GLY A 1 -31.44 -20.37 -19.70
C GLY A 1 -32.92 -20.08 -19.56
N GLU A 2 -33.74 -21.12 -19.41
CA GLU A 2 -35.21 -21.01 -19.34
C GLU A 2 -35.71 -20.08 -18.23
N TRP A 3 -35.11 -20.13 -17.03
CA TRP A 3 -35.49 -19.24 -15.93
C TRP A 3 -35.28 -17.76 -16.23
N ILE A 4 -34.15 -17.42 -16.86
CA ILE A 4 -33.87 -16.03 -17.26
C ILE A 4 -34.80 -15.59 -18.38
N ARG A 5 -35.06 -16.47 -19.36
CA ARG A 5 -36.01 -16.18 -20.43
C ARG A 5 -37.40 -15.89 -19.87
N SER A 6 -37.90 -16.76 -18.99
CA SER A 6 -39.20 -16.58 -18.32
C SER A 6 -39.25 -15.29 -17.49
N ALA A 7 -38.16 -14.95 -16.78
CA ALA A 7 -38.07 -13.71 -16.03
C ALA A 7 -38.13 -12.46 -16.94
N LYS A 8 -37.43 -12.50 -18.08
CA LYS A 8 -37.47 -11.44 -19.11
C LYS A 8 -38.85 -11.29 -19.73
N GLU A 9 -39.54 -12.40 -20.02
CA GLU A 9 -40.91 -12.38 -20.53
C GLU A 9 -41.88 -11.78 -19.51
N LYS A 10 -41.66 -12.07 -18.21
CA LYS A 10 -42.51 -11.58 -17.12
C LYS A 10 -42.28 -10.10 -16.78
N ASP A 11 -41.04 -9.61 -16.78
CA ASP A 11 -40.72 -8.19 -16.61
C ASP A 11 -39.56 -7.76 -17.53
N PRO A 12 -39.86 -7.33 -18.78
CA PRO A 12 -38.86 -6.95 -19.76
C PRO A 12 -38.20 -5.59 -19.48
N ARG A 13 -38.60 -4.88 -18.42
CA ARG A 13 -38.03 -3.56 -18.06
C ARG A 13 -36.71 -3.67 -17.28
N ARG A 14 -36.31 -4.88 -16.90
CA ARG A 14 -35.14 -5.15 -16.05
C ARG A 14 -34.08 -5.91 -16.84
N LEU A 15 -32.82 -5.69 -16.48
CA LEU A 15 -31.69 -6.49 -16.94
C LEU A 15 -31.49 -7.67 -15.97
N TYR A 16 -31.15 -8.84 -16.52
CA TYR A 16 -31.00 -10.08 -15.75
C TYR A 16 -29.60 -10.67 -15.90
N ALA A 17 -29.05 -11.12 -14.78
CA ALA A 17 -27.84 -11.94 -14.73
C ALA A 17 -28.19 -13.32 -14.16
N ALA A 18 -27.53 -14.37 -14.64
CA ALA A 18 -27.77 -15.73 -14.17
C ALA A 18 -27.35 -15.95 -12.71
N SER A 19 -26.27 -15.28 -12.32
CA SER A 19 -25.71 -15.32 -10.98
C SER A 19 -24.86 -14.08 -10.74
N THR A 20 -24.48 -13.87 -9.49
CA THR A 20 -23.41 -12.94 -9.10
C THR A 20 -22.18 -13.74 -8.71
N ALA A 21 -20.98 -13.27 -9.06
CA ALA A 21 -19.67 -13.88 -8.82
C ALA A 21 -19.40 -15.23 -9.50
N ARG A 22 -20.42 -15.91 -10.04
CA ARG A 22 -20.35 -17.31 -10.46
C ARG A 22 -20.62 -17.43 -11.95
N GLN A 23 -21.46 -18.39 -12.33
CA GLN A 23 -21.70 -18.77 -13.71
C GLN A 23 -22.23 -17.58 -14.54
N VAL A 24 -21.47 -17.25 -15.59
CA VAL A 24 -21.92 -16.39 -16.68
C VAL A 24 -22.52 -17.27 -17.76
N THR A 25 -23.68 -16.89 -18.29
CA THR A 25 -24.35 -17.65 -19.36
C THR A 25 -24.69 -16.75 -20.54
N PRO A 26 -24.85 -17.29 -21.76
CA PRO A 26 -25.26 -16.50 -22.93
C PRO A 26 -26.63 -15.81 -22.82
N PHE A 27 -27.40 -16.10 -21.77
CA PHE A 27 -28.72 -15.50 -21.55
C PHE A 27 -28.67 -14.24 -20.67
N CYS A 28 -27.52 -13.90 -20.10
CA CYS A 28 -27.37 -12.72 -19.25
C CYS A 28 -27.40 -11.44 -20.09
N ASP A 29 -27.98 -10.36 -19.56
CA ASP A 29 -27.87 -9.02 -20.15
C ASP A 29 -26.62 -8.28 -19.67
N TYR A 30 -26.10 -8.67 -18.50
CA TYR A 30 -24.88 -8.18 -17.88
C TYR A 30 -24.31 -9.25 -16.93
N SER A 31 -23.10 -9.06 -16.43
CA SER A 31 -22.53 -9.91 -15.38
C SER A 31 -21.94 -9.08 -14.25
N ALA A 32 -22.15 -9.48 -13.00
CA ALA A 32 -21.38 -9.00 -11.87
C ALA A 32 -20.46 -10.13 -11.42
N THR A 33 -19.15 -10.03 -11.69
CA THR A 33 -18.21 -11.13 -11.45
C THR A 33 -16.80 -10.64 -11.10
N HIS A 34 -16.02 -11.50 -10.45
CA HIS A 34 -14.59 -11.31 -10.22
C HIS A 34 -13.73 -11.92 -11.34
N SER A 35 -14.29 -12.85 -12.12
CA SER A 35 -13.61 -13.50 -13.24
C SER A 35 -14.61 -13.82 -14.34
N TYR A 36 -14.21 -13.63 -15.58
CA TYR A 36 -15.03 -13.95 -16.75
C TYR A 36 -14.49 -15.22 -17.46
N PRO A 37 -15.33 -16.23 -17.77
CA PRO A 37 -14.88 -17.46 -18.41
C PRO A 37 -14.18 -17.20 -19.76
N GLY A 38 -13.00 -17.77 -19.95
CA GLY A 38 -12.19 -17.59 -21.17
C GLY A 38 -11.41 -16.27 -21.26
N VAL A 39 -11.64 -15.33 -20.33
CA VAL A 39 -10.95 -14.03 -20.26
C VAL A 39 -10.05 -13.96 -19.02
N GLY A 40 -10.52 -14.46 -17.88
CA GLY A 40 -9.76 -14.47 -16.61
C GLY A 40 -10.27 -13.45 -15.59
N MET A 41 -9.40 -13.08 -14.65
CA MET A 41 -9.70 -12.17 -13.55
C MET A 41 -9.95 -10.75 -14.04
N VAL A 42 -11.00 -10.11 -13.51
CA VAL A 42 -11.42 -8.74 -13.86
C VAL A 42 -11.36 -7.79 -12.64
N ARG A 43 -10.50 -8.08 -11.67
CA ARG A 43 -10.24 -7.26 -10.46
C ARG A 43 -8.89 -7.59 -9.82
N GLN A 44 -8.48 -6.83 -8.81
CA GLN A 44 -7.30 -7.09 -7.97
C GLN A 44 -5.95 -7.22 -8.72
N ARG A 45 -5.81 -6.48 -9.82
CA ARG A 45 -4.53 -6.27 -10.53
C ARG A 45 -3.82 -5.08 -9.88
N LEU A 46 -2.53 -5.21 -9.63
CA LEU A 46 -1.72 -4.18 -8.97
C LEU A 46 -0.39 -4.02 -9.68
N GLU A 47 -0.18 -2.88 -10.34
CA GLU A 47 1.04 -2.56 -11.07
C GLU A 47 1.87 -1.50 -10.33
N ASP A 48 3.10 -1.27 -10.80
CA ASP A 48 4.02 -0.23 -10.31
C ASP A 48 3.82 1.13 -11.01
N HIS A 49 2.70 1.26 -11.72
CA HIS A 49 2.35 2.41 -12.55
C HIS A 49 0.82 2.54 -12.65
N SER A 50 0.30 3.65 -13.18
CA SER A 50 -1.13 3.81 -13.48
C SER A 50 -1.45 3.76 -14.97
N ASP A 51 -0.43 3.63 -15.83
CA ASP A 51 -0.58 3.46 -17.27
C ASP A 51 -1.04 2.04 -17.65
N TRP A 52 -2.16 1.63 -17.07
CA TRP A 52 -2.84 0.37 -17.34
C TRP A 52 -4.31 0.50 -16.94
N ASP A 53 -5.11 -0.42 -17.47
CA ASP A 53 -6.53 -0.60 -17.21
C ASP A 53 -6.89 -2.07 -17.49
N TYR A 54 -8.19 -2.39 -17.52
CA TYR A 54 -8.69 -3.72 -17.81
C TYR A 54 -9.31 -3.86 -19.21
N GLU A 55 -9.05 -2.95 -20.14
CA GLU A 55 -9.73 -2.94 -21.43
C GLU A 55 -9.45 -4.21 -22.23
N GLU A 56 -8.23 -4.76 -22.12
CA GLU A 56 -7.89 -6.06 -22.70
C GLU A 56 -8.85 -7.16 -22.23
N GLN A 57 -9.23 -7.19 -20.95
CA GLN A 57 -10.19 -8.17 -20.43
C GLN A 57 -11.63 -7.78 -20.77
N TYR A 58 -12.06 -6.56 -20.44
CA TYR A 58 -13.45 -6.15 -20.54
C TYR A 58 -13.94 -6.03 -21.98
N GLY A 59 -13.08 -5.60 -22.92
CA GLY A 59 -13.41 -5.51 -24.34
C GLY A 59 -13.70 -6.86 -25.01
N GLN A 60 -13.28 -7.97 -24.39
CA GLN A 60 -13.58 -9.33 -24.86
C GLN A 60 -14.91 -9.88 -24.33
N THR A 61 -15.55 -9.19 -23.38
CA THR A 61 -16.76 -9.69 -22.74
C THR A 61 -17.99 -9.41 -23.63
N PRO A 62 -18.84 -10.42 -23.92
CA PRO A 62 -20.01 -10.27 -24.79
C PRO A 62 -21.16 -9.52 -24.14
N VAL A 63 -21.08 -9.23 -22.83
CA VAL A 63 -22.07 -8.50 -22.05
C VAL A 63 -21.35 -7.54 -21.11
N PRO A 64 -21.95 -6.39 -20.74
CA PRO A 64 -21.39 -5.48 -19.77
C PRO A 64 -21.02 -6.18 -18.46
N VAL A 65 -19.80 -5.95 -17.97
CA VAL A 65 -19.31 -6.54 -16.71
C VAL A 65 -19.17 -5.48 -15.63
N ILE A 66 -19.71 -5.79 -14.45
CA ILE A 66 -19.51 -5.07 -13.20
C ILE A 66 -18.49 -5.86 -12.38
N ALA A 67 -17.37 -5.22 -12.01
CA ALA A 67 -16.37 -5.83 -11.13
C ALA A 67 -16.99 -6.12 -9.76
N HIS A 68 -17.03 -7.38 -9.35
CA HIS A 68 -17.70 -7.76 -8.10
C HIS A 68 -16.71 -7.92 -6.93
N GLU A 69 -17.13 -7.43 -5.76
CA GLU A 69 -16.43 -7.53 -4.46
C GLU A 69 -15.02 -6.93 -4.44
N ILE A 70 -14.76 -5.86 -5.19
CA ILE A 70 -13.43 -5.24 -5.22
C ILE A 70 -13.07 -4.64 -3.86
N GLY A 71 -11.77 -4.43 -3.60
CA GLY A 71 -11.30 -3.83 -2.37
C GLY A 71 -11.56 -4.69 -1.13
N GLN A 72 -10.63 -5.60 -0.83
CA GLN A 72 -10.70 -6.54 0.30
C GLN A 72 -9.42 -6.45 1.12
N TRP A 73 -9.04 -5.21 1.44
CA TRP A 73 -7.78 -4.85 2.09
C TRP A 73 -8.04 -4.59 3.58
N PRO A 74 -7.75 -5.55 4.48
CA PRO A 74 -8.12 -5.43 5.88
C PRO A 74 -7.35 -4.31 6.57
N VAL A 75 -8.01 -3.68 7.52
CA VAL A 75 -7.46 -2.64 8.39
C VAL A 75 -7.40 -3.18 9.81
N TYR A 76 -6.31 -2.90 10.52
CA TYR A 76 -6.14 -3.33 11.91
C TYR A 76 -7.27 -2.76 12.78
N PRO A 77 -7.99 -3.58 13.58
CA PRO A 77 -9.14 -3.15 14.39
C PRO A 77 -8.74 -2.17 15.48
N ARG A 78 -9.66 -1.33 15.97
CA ARG A 78 -9.44 -0.65 17.25
C ARG A 78 -10.00 -1.43 18.42
N TRP A 79 -9.28 -1.38 19.53
CA TRP A 79 -9.71 -2.05 20.75
C TRP A 79 -10.85 -1.33 21.49
N ASP A 80 -11.06 -0.04 21.24
CA ASP A 80 -12.18 0.70 21.83
C ASP A 80 -13.52 0.40 21.14
N GLU A 81 -13.51 -0.16 19.93
CA GLU A 81 -14.72 -0.66 19.25
C GLU A 81 -15.44 -1.72 20.10
N ILE A 82 -14.71 -2.48 20.92
CA ILE A 82 -15.27 -3.46 21.87
C ILE A 82 -16.34 -2.81 22.77
N GLN A 83 -16.14 -1.55 23.19
CA GLN A 83 -17.05 -0.85 24.10
C GLN A 83 -18.35 -0.37 23.41
N LYS A 84 -18.42 -0.45 22.07
CA LYS A 84 -19.60 -0.09 21.29
C LYS A 84 -20.65 -1.20 21.29
N TYR A 85 -20.24 -2.44 21.54
CA TYR A 85 -21.12 -3.61 21.61
C TYR A 85 -21.91 -3.65 22.93
N ARG A 86 -22.96 -2.82 23.03
CA ARG A 86 -23.84 -2.68 24.22
C ARG A 86 -25.22 -3.33 24.04
N GLY A 87 -25.50 -3.88 22.87
CA GLY A 87 -26.76 -4.52 22.51
C GLY A 87 -26.77 -6.02 22.82
N VAL A 88 -27.46 -6.78 21.97
CA VAL A 88 -27.59 -8.25 22.12
C VAL A 88 -26.36 -9.04 21.61
N LEU A 89 -25.39 -8.37 21.00
CA LEU A 89 -24.15 -8.98 20.47
C LEU A 89 -22.96 -8.57 21.32
N GLU A 90 -22.06 -9.53 21.59
CA GLU A 90 -20.77 -9.33 22.25
C GLU A 90 -19.61 -9.48 21.25
N ALA A 91 -18.61 -8.60 21.29
CA ALA A 91 -17.43 -8.66 20.42
C ALA A 91 -16.36 -9.63 20.93
N ARG A 92 -16.74 -10.90 21.13
CA ARG A 92 -15.83 -11.92 21.70
C ARG A 92 -14.56 -12.12 20.87
N ASN A 93 -14.67 -12.06 19.53
CA ASN A 93 -13.52 -12.12 18.65
C ASN A 93 -12.53 -10.97 18.92
N LEU A 94 -12.99 -9.71 18.93
CA LEU A 94 -12.12 -8.55 19.21
C LEU A 94 -11.50 -8.60 20.62
N VAL A 95 -12.21 -9.15 21.61
CA VAL A 95 -11.67 -9.36 22.96
C VAL A 95 -10.50 -10.34 22.96
N GLU A 96 -10.62 -11.48 22.27
CA GLU A 96 -9.51 -12.45 22.18
C GLU A 96 -8.35 -11.90 21.34
N LEU A 97 -8.63 -11.22 20.23
CA LEU A 97 -7.60 -10.57 19.40
C LEU A 97 -6.80 -9.53 20.20
N ARG A 98 -7.48 -8.73 21.02
CA ARG A 98 -6.83 -7.77 21.91
C ARG A 98 -5.93 -8.46 22.94
N LYS A 99 -6.35 -9.60 23.52
CA LYS A 99 -5.51 -10.38 24.44
C LYS A 99 -4.25 -10.90 23.75
N THR A 100 -4.36 -11.38 22.51
CA THR A 100 -3.20 -11.79 21.70
C THR A 100 -2.25 -10.62 21.46
N ALA A 101 -2.77 -9.45 21.10
CA ALA A 101 -1.96 -8.25 20.95
C ALA A 101 -1.29 -7.80 22.26
N ALA A 102 -1.96 -7.97 23.41
CA ALA A 102 -1.38 -7.69 24.72
C ALA A 102 -0.24 -8.67 25.05
N TYR A 103 -0.45 -9.97 24.77
CA TYR A 103 0.54 -11.02 25.00
C TYR A 103 1.81 -10.82 24.17
N HIS A 104 1.69 -10.41 22.91
CA HIS A 104 2.84 -10.08 22.04
C HIS A 104 3.32 -8.61 22.17
N GLY A 105 2.73 -7.82 23.07
CA GLY A 105 3.18 -6.45 23.36
C GLY A 105 2.85 -5.39 22.31
N THR A 106 1.93 -5.66 21.38
CA THR A 106 1.48 -4.76 20.30
C THR A 106 0.20 -4.00 20.62
N GLU A 107 -0.51 -4.34 21.71
CA GLU A 107 -1.75 -3.64 22.13
C GLU A 107 -1.54 -2.12 22.25
N LYS A 108 -0.37 -1.70 22.77
CA LYS A 108 0.00 -0.29 22.94
C LYS A 108 0.13 0.49 21.63
N ASP A 109 0.41 -0.21 20.52
CA ASP A 109 0.61 0.39 19.19
C ASP A 109 -0.71 0.44 18.39
N ASN A 110 -1.86 0.10 18.99
CA ASN A 110 -3.14 -0.11 18.29
C ASN A 110 -3.53 1.02 17.33
N ILE A 111 -3.41 2.28 17.77
CA ILE A 111 -3.74 3.46 16.96
C ILE A 111 -2.83 3.57 15.75
N ASP A 112 -1.53 3.35 15.93
CA ASP A 112 -0.56 3.50 14.85
C ASP A 112 -0.63 2.34 13.84
N LEU A 113 -0.85 1.11 14.32
CA LEU A 113 -1.08 -0.06 13.46
C LEU A 113 -2.35 0.09 12.62
N GLN A 114 -3.44 0.60 13.21
CA GLN A 114 -4.65 0.93 12.44
C GLN A 114 -4.38 2.01 11.41
N ARG A 115 -3.75 3.12 11.80
CA ARG A 115 -3.49 4.24 10.89
C ARG A 115 -2.62 3.82 9.71
N ALA A 116 -1.58 3.04 9.96
CA ALA A 116 -0.67 2.54 8.93
C ALA A 116 -1.36 1.58 7.96
N SER A 117 -2.04 0.55 8.47
CA SER A 117 -2.79 -0.41 7.64
C SER A 117 -3.94 0.25 6.87
N GLY A 118 -4.62 1.21 7.48
CA GLY A 118 -5.66 2.01 6.84
C GLY A 118 -5.14 2.90 5.70
N ALA A 119 -3.93 3.44 5.83
CA ALA A 119 -3.33 4.30 4.81
C ALA A 119 -2.98 3.52 3.53
N VAL A 120 -2.38 2.32 3.66
CA VAL A 120 -2.11 1.45 2.51
C VAL A 120 -3.41 0.88 1.92
N SER A 121 -4.39 0.52 2.75
CA SER A 121 -5.71 0.08 2.28
C SER A 121 -6.37 1.16 1.41
N ARG A 122 -6.39 2.42 1.87
CA ARG A 122 -6.90 3.57 1.09
C ARG A 122 -6.16 3.74 -0.24
N LEU A 123 -4.84 3.58 -0.26
CA LEU A 123 -4.03 3.68 -1.47
C LEU A 123 -4.44 2.62 -2.50
N LEU A 124 -4.64 1.38 -2.05
CA LEU A 124 -5.05 0.26 -2.89
C LEU A 124 -6.49 0.41 -3.40
N TYR A 125 -7.42 0.88 -2.56
CA TYR A 125 -8.78 1.22 -2.99
C TYR A 125 -8.78 2.29 -4.09
N LYS A 126 -7.99 3.36 -3.92
CA LYS A 126 -7.84 4.40 -4.94
C LYS A 126 -7.29 3.83 -6.24
N ASP A 127 -6.22 3.04 -6.17
CA ASP A 127 -5.59 2.44 -7.36
C ASP A 127 -6.57 1.54 -8.14
N GLU A 128 -7.26 0.66 -7.42
CA GLU A 128 -8.21 -0.30 -7.98
C GLU A 128 -9.44 0.41 -8.58
N ILE A 129 -10.06 1.36 -7.86
CA ILE A 129 -11.19 2.13 -8.38
C ILE A 129 -10.80 2.90 -9.64
N GLU A 130 -9.67 3.62 -9.60
CA GLU A 130 -9.25 4.40 -10.75
C GLU A 130 -8.92 3.54 -11.98
N SER A 131 -8.45 2.31 -11.78
CA SER A 131 -8.24 1.37 -12.90
C SER A 131 -9.53 1.04 -13.63
N PHE A 132 -10.64 0.86 -12.91
CA PHE A 132 -11.97 0.68 -13.51
C PHE A 132 -12.45 1.96 -14.20
N LEU A 133 -12.25 3.12 -13.57
CA LEU A 133 -12.63 4.39 -14.19
C LEU A 133 -11.82 4.71 -15.46
N ARG A 134 -10.59 4.18 -15.57
CA ARG A 134 -9.73 4.22 -16.76
C ARG A 134 -10.10 3.17 -17.83
N THR A 135 -11.00 2.22 -17.55
CA THR A 135 -11.36 1.12 -18.45
C THR A 135 -12.65 1.45 -19.23
N PRO A 136 -12.60 1.77 -20.53
CA PRO A 136 -13.79 2.12 -21.32
C PRO A 136 -14.90 1.06 -21.33
N GLY A 137 -14.54 -0.22 -21.41
CA GLY A 137 -15.47 -1.36 -21.44
C GLY A 137 -15.99 -1.79 -20.06
N CYS A 138 -15.53 -1.17 -18.98
CA CYS A 138 -16.00 -1.49 -17.63
C CYS A 138 -17.37 -0.85 -17.39
N ALA A 139 -18.36 -1.66 -17.01
CA ALA A 139 -19.72 -1.19 -16.74
C ALA A 139 -19.91 -0.69 -15.30
N GLY A 140 -18.92 -0.87 -14.44
CA GLY A 140 -18.92 -0.43 -13.05
C GLY A 140 -18.22 -1.41 -12.12
N PHE A 141 -18.30 -1.12 -10.82
CA PHE A 141 -17.74 -1.98 -9.78
C PHE A 141 -18.61 -1.99 -8.51
N GLN A 142 -18.42 -3.00 -7.68
CA GLN A 142 -19.05 -3.18 -6.38
C GLN A 142 -17.97 -3.49 -5.34
N LEU A 143 -17.95 -2.72 -4.26
CA LEU A 143 -17.01 -2.90 -3.16
C LEU A 143 -17.48 -3.98 -2.18
N LEU A 144 -16.56 -4.70 -1.54
CA LEU A 144 -16.85 -5.59 -0.41
C LEU A 144 -16.13 -5.12 0.86
N SER A 145 -16.71 -4.35 1.75
CA SER A 145 -17.90 -3.50 1.68
C SER A 145 -17.49 -2.11 2.21
N MET A 146 -18.38 -1.13 2.17
CA MET A 146 -18.13 0.20 2.76
C MET A 146 -17.87 0.13 4.28
N GLN A 147 -18.50 -0.84 4.94
CA GLN A 147 -18.44 -1.08 6.38
C GLN A 147 -17.82 -2.43 6.70
N ASP A 148 -17.32 -2.56 7.92
CA ASP A 148 -16.91 -3.86 8.43
C ASP A 148 -18.10 -4.79 8.65
N TYR A 149 -17.88 -6.04 8.28
CA TYR A 149 -18.85 -7.11 8.50
C TYR A 149 -18.38 -8.01 9.64
N SER A 150 -19.17 -8.07 10.71
CA SER A 150 -18.86 -8.88 11.90
C SER A 150 -19.32 -10.34 11.81
N GLY A 151 -19.92 -10.77 10.69
CA GLY A 151 -20.29 -12.17 10.43
C GLY A 151 -19.20 -12.93 9.65
N GLN A 152 -19.41 -14.23 9.43
CA GLN A 152 -18.55 -15.12 8.60
C GLN A 152 -17.02 -14.88 8.72
N GLY A 153 -16.45 -14.94 9.92
CA GLY A 153 -14.99 -14.87 10.13
C GLY A 153 -14.36 -13.48 9.98
N GLU A 154 -15.16 -12.44 10.21
CA GLU A 154 -14.88 -11.00 10.14
C GLU A 154 -14.27 -10.47 8.83
N ALA A 155 -14.89 -9.42 8.29
CA ALA A 155 -14.33 -8.66 7.17
C ALA A 155 -14.04 -7.24 7.64
N LEU A 156 -12.83 -7.01 8.17
CA LEU A 156 -12.38 -5.69 8.64
C LEU A 156 -11.84 -4.81 7.51
N VAL A 157 -12.53 -4.84 6.37
CA VAL A 157 -12.12 -4.24 5.08
C VAL A 157 -12.76 -2.89 4.83
N GLY A 158 -13.77 -2.51 5.61
CA GLY A 158 -14.48 -1.25 5.47
C GLY A 158 -13.65 -0.06 5.95
N TRP A 159 -13.95 1.11 5.41
CA TRP A 159 -13.49 2.38 6.00
C TRP A 159 -14.45 2.92 7.07
N LEU A 160 -15.63 2.31 7.17
CA LEU A 160 -16.50 2.39 8.35
C LEU A 160 -16.36 1.12 9.18
N ASP A 161 -16.50 1.23 10.50
CA ASP A 161 -16.62 0.09 11.39
C ASP A 161 -18.02 -0.56 11.29
N SER A 162 -18.28 -1.61 12.07
CA SER A 162 -19.56 -2.32 12.08
C SER A 162 -20.75 -1.48 12.62
N PHE A 163 -20.50 -0.27 13.14
CA PHE A 163 -21.50 0.68 13.61
C PHE A 163 -21.68 1.87 12.66
N TYR A 164 -21.14 1.78 11.43
CA TYR A 164 -21.12 2.85 10.43
C TYR A 164 -20.31 4.10 10.85
N GLU A 165 -19.45 4.00 11.87
CA GLU A 165 -18.59 5.10 12.27
C GLU A 165 -17.28 5.07 11.48
N ALA A 166 -16.75 6.25 11.17
CA ALA A 166 -15.52 6.35 10.39
C ALA A 166 -14.31 5.85 11.18
N LYS A 167 -13.53 4.94 10.58
CA LYS A 167 -12.26 4.47 11.14
C LYS A 167 -11.13 5.51 11.12
N GLY A 168 -11.39 6.69 10.57
CA GLY A 168 -10.38 7.75 10.40
C GLY A 168 -9.35 7.48 9.29
N THR A 169 -9.52 6.42 8.48
CA THR A 169 -8.59 6.04 7.41
C THR A 169 -8.76 6.89 6.15
N VAL A 170 -9.98 7.33 5.85
CA VAL A 170 -10.29 8.21 4.71
C VAL A 170 -11.46 9.14 5.05
N ARG A 171 -11.35 10.41 4.62
CA ARG A 171 -12.44 11.38 4.71
C ARG A 171 -13.35 11.30 3.48
N PRO A 172 -14.66 11.57 3.59
CA PRO A 172 -15.59 11.48 2.45
C PRO A 172 -15.21 12.34 1.24
N ASP A 173 -14.73 13.56 1.47
CA ASP A 173 -14.25 14.45 0.40
C ASP A 173 -13.00 13.89 -0.29
N ALA A 174 -12.07 13.31 0.46
CA ALA A 174 -10.91 12.62 -0.11
C ALA A 174 -11.31 11.39 -0.93
N PHE A 175 -12.30 10.61 -0.47
CA PHE A 175 -12.80 9.45 -1.19
C PHE A 175 -13.45 9.84 -2.54
N ARG A 176 -14.23 10.93 -2.54
CA ARG A 176 -14.87 11.47 -3.76
C ARG A 176 -13.89 11.93 -4.83
N ARG A 177 -12.63 12.23 -4.47
CA ARG A 177 -11.59 12.61 -5.45
C ARG A 177 -11.27 11.50 -6.45
N PHE A 178 -11.45 10.24 -6.06
CA PHE A 178 -11.21 9.07 -6.92
C PHE A 178 -12.45 8.19 -7.14
N CYS A 179 -13.56 8.46 -6.47
CA CYS A 179 -14.82 7.75 -6.66
C CYS A 179 -16.01 8.73 -6.69
N SER A 180 -16.28 9.29 -7.87
CA SER A 180 -17.40 10.22 -8.11
C SER A 180 -17.85 10.17 -9.58
N SER A 181 -18.88 10.95 -9.92
CA SER A 181 -19.41 11.01 -11.29
C SER A 181 -18.52 11.78 -12.26
N THR A 182 -17.57 12.58 -11.77
CA THR A 182 -16.54 13.23 -12.60
C THR A 182 -15.20 13.18 -11.88
N VAL A 183 -14.26 12.42 -12.44
CA VAL A 183 -12.97 12.12 -11.81
C VAL A 183 -11.84 12.42 -12.80
N PRO A 184 -10.93 13.36 -12.48
CA PRO A 184 -9.68 13.48 -13.22
C PRO A 184 -8.77 12.29 -12.86
N LEU A 185 -8.12 11.74 -13.89
CA LEU A 185 -7.29 10.55 -13.84
C LEU A 185 -5.94 10.84 -14.49
N ILE A 186 -4.91 10.09 -14.12
CA ILE A 186 -3.65 10.04 -14.86
C ILE A 186 -3.28 8.64 -15.28
N ARG A 187 -2.60 8.54 -16.41
CA ARG A 187 -1.72 7.42 -16.77
C ARG A 187 -0.28 7.87 -16.55
N LEU A 188 0.37 7.20 -15.62
CA LEU A 188 1.74 7.43 -15.20
C LEU A 188 2.50 6.13 -15.44
N PRO A 189 3.64 6.12 -16.15
CA PRO A 189 4.38 4.90 -16.48
C PRO A 189 5.17 4.33 -15.30
N LYS A 190 5.39 5.12 -14.24
CA LYS A 190 6.00 4.68 -12.97
C LYS A 190 5.81 5.74 -11.88
N TYR A 191 5.79 5.31 -10.62
CA TYR A 191 5.72 6.23 -9.47
C TYR A 191 7.08 6.69 -8.95
N ILE A 192 8.16 5.98 -9.32
CA ILE A 192 9.51 6.23 -8.85
C ILE A 192 10.37 6.70 -10.01
N TRP A 193 11.04 7.83 -9.82
CA TRP A 193 11.79 8.54 -10.84
C TRP A 193 13.22 8.87 -10.38
N THR A 194 14.13 9.02 -11.34
CA THR A 194 15.41 9.71 -11.15
C THR A 194 15.32 11.15 -11.64
N GLN A 195 16.19 12.04 -11.14
CA GLN A 195 16.11 13.48 -11.42
C GLN A 195 16.46 13.85 -12.88
N ASP A 196 17.25 13.02 -13.55
CA ASP A 196 17.80 13.23 -14.89
C ASP A 196 16.82 12.90 -16.01
N GLU A 197 15.81 12.08 -15.72
CA GLU A 197 14.77 11.72 -16.67
C GLU A 197 13.59 12.71 -16.68
N PRO A 198 12.86 12.79 -17.81
CA PRO A 198 11.65 13.60 -17.87
C PRO A 198 10.48 12.93 -17.14
N LEU A 199 9.76 13.69 -16.32
CA LEU A 199 8.48 13.26 -15.77
C LEU A 199 7.43 13.27 -16.88
N ILE A 200 6.82 12.11 -17.15
CA ILE A 200 5.80 11.96 -18.19
C ILE A 200 4.50 11.43 -17.57
N PHE A 201 3.38 12.09 -17.85
CA PHE A 201 2.05 11.55 -17.53
C PHE A 201 1.00 12.03 -18.53
N LYS A 202 -0.06 11.23 -18.71
CA LYS A 202 -1.23 11.58 -19.53
C LYS A 202 -2.43 11.84 -18.64
N ALA A 203 -3.13 12.95 -18.87
CA ALA A 203 -4.35 13.31 -18.16
C ALA A 203 -5.58 12.76 -18.89
N LEU A 204 -6.53 12.22 -18.13
CA LEU A 204 -7.83 11.75 -18.59
C LEU A 204 -8.91 12.28 -17.67
N VAL A 205 -10.16 12.30 -18.15
CA VAL A 205 -11.33 12.59 -17.32
C VAL A 205 -12.40 11.55 -17.55
N HIS A 206 -12.79 10.86 -16.49
CA HIS A 206 -13.98 10.02 -16.45
C HIS A 206 -15.20 10.90 -16.12
N HIS A 207 -16.20 10.95 -17.01
CA HIS A 207 -17.37 11.82 -16.85
C HIS A 207 -18.70 11.10 -17.09
N PHE A 208 -19.39 10.80 -16.00
CA PHE A 208 -20.74 10.21 -15.91
C PHE A 208 -21.65 11.10 -15.05
N GLY A 209 -21.51 12.43 -15.21
CA GLY A 209 -22.33 13.44 -14.54
C GLY A 209 -23.78 13.50 -15.03
N GLN A 210 -24.46 14.63 -14.82
CA GLN A 210 -25.85 14.80 -15.30
C GLN A 210 -25.94 15.35 -16.73
N ARG A 211 -24.90 16.05 -17.20
CA ARG A 211 -24.87 16.74 -18.49
C ARG A 211 -23.44 16.78 -19.03
N PRO A 212 -23.24 16.80 -20.36
CA PRO A 212 -21.92 17.05 -20.94
C PRO A 212 -21.30 18.36 -20.43
N LEU A 213 -19.97 18.40 -20.33
CA LEU A 213 -19.22 19.63 -20.00
C LEU A 213 -18.52 20.16 -21.26
N THR A 214 -18.63 21.45 -21.53
CA THR A 214 -18.07 22.07 -22.74
C THR A 214 -17.01 23.09 -22.37
N LYS A 215 -15.91 23.13 -23.16
CA LYS A 215 -14.75 24.00 -22.92
C LYS A 215 -14.27 23.95 -21.46
N THR A 216 -14.25 22.76 -20.88
CA THR A 216 -13.85 22.48 -19.49
C THR A 216 -12.37 22.81 -19.31
N ARG A 217 -12.05 23.54 -18.25
CA ARG A 217 -10.70 23.96 -17.92
C ARG A 217 -10.10 23.00 -16.90
N ILE A 218 -8.94 22.45 -17.25
CA ILE A 218 -8.26 21.44 -16.46
C ILE A 218 -6.87 21.99 -16.13
N SER A 219 -6.67 22.35 -14.88
CA SER A 219 -5.38 22.82 -14.37
C SER A 219 -4.61 21.66 -13.75
N TRP A 220 -3.29 21.71 -13.87
CA TRP A 220 -2.37 20.79 -13.21
C TRP A 220 -1.37 21.55 -12.35
N LYS A 221 -0.90 20.91 -11.28
CA LYS A 221 0.11 21.47 -10.38
C LYS A 221 0.95 20.36 -9.78
N ILE A 222 2.24 20.60 -9.61
CA ILE A 222 3.18 19.76 -8.86
C ILE A 222 3.52 20.46 -7.54
N THR A 223 3.41 19.74 -6.43
CA THR A 223 3.88 20.23 -5.11
C THR A 223 4.93 19.33 -4.50
N ASP A 224 5.80 19.92 -3.68
CA ASP A 224 6.61 19.16 -2.72
C ASP A 224 5.80 18.80 -1.45
N ASP A 225 6.44 18.10 -0.51
CA ASP A 225 5.86 17.70 0.79
C ASP A 225 5.52 18.87 1.72
N SER A 226 6.08 20.06 1.47
CA SER A 226 5.71 21.29 2.19
C SER A 226 4.51 21.99 1.54
N ASN A 227 3.85 21.36 0.56
CA ASN A 227 2.78 21.91 -0.28
C ASN A 227 3.20 23.12 -1.13
N ARG A 228 4.51 23.36 -1.31
CA ARG A 228 5.00 24.42 -2.18
C ARG A 228 4.83 24.00 -3.63
N THR A 229 4.26 24.89 -4.45
CA THR A 229 4.20 24.69 -5.90
C THR A 229 5.61 24.67 -6.51
N ILE A 230 5.89 23.62 -7.27
CA ILE A 230 7.15 23.46 -8.02
C ILE A 230 6.94 23.88 -9.47
N GLN A 231 5.87 23.40 -10.11
CA GLN A 231 5.45 23.76 -11.45
C GLN A 231 3.92 23.68 -11.51
N GLU A 232 3.28 24.45 -12.39
CA GLU A 232 1.84 24.43 -12.62
C GLU A 232 1.50 24.92 -14.03
N GLY A 233 0.28 24.63 -14.48
CA GLY A 233 -0.22 25.06 -15.77
C GLY A 233 -1.65 24.61 -16.02
N GLU A 234 -2.09 24.78 -17.26
CA GLU A 234 -3.43 24.42 -17.71
C GLU A 234 -3.36 23.71 -19.07
N PHE A 235 -4.22 22.70 -19.26
CA PHE A 235 -4.41 22.08 -20.57
C PHE A 235 -5.28 22.96 -21.47
N LYS A 236 -5.29 22.65 -22.77
CA LYS A 236 -6.30 23.25 -23.67
C LYS A 236 -7.70 22.86 -23.20
N PRO A 237 -8.69 23.77 -23.24
CA PRO A 237 -10.06 23.46 -22.85
C PRO A 237 -10.63 22.27 -23.62
N ALA A 238 -11.27 21.34 -22.91
CA ALA A 238 -11.77 20.09 -23.46
C ALA A 238 -13.31 19.98 -23.35
N ASN A 239 -13.94 19.34 -24.35
CA ASN A 239 -15.34 18.92 -24.24
C ASN A 239 -15.38 17.51 -23.67
N LEU A 240 -16.20 17.29 -22.66
CA LEU A 240 -16.35 16.03 -21.95
C LEU A 240 -17.77 15.49 -22.20
N PRO A 241 -17.94 14.54 -23.14
CA PRO A 241 -19.23 13.90 -23.38
C PRO A 241 -19.71 13.12 -22.16
N LEU A 242 -21.03 13.01 -22.03
CA LEU A 242 -21.64 12.21 -20.97
C LEU A 242 -21.35 10.72 -21.19
N GLY A 243 -21.03 10.00 -20.10
CA GLY A 243 -20.85 8.55 -20.12
C GLY A 243 -19.56 8.11 -20.80
N SER A 244 -18.49 8.90 -20.66
CA SER A 244 -17.25 8.68 -21.39
C SER A 244 -16.00 8.84 -20.52
N LEU A 245 -14.92 8.20 -20.98
CA LEU A 245 -13.55 8.50 -20.60
C LEU A 245 -12.94 9.36 -21.70
N THR A 246 -12.60 10.61 -21.40
CA THR A 246 -12.00 11.54 -22.35
C THR A 246 -10.50 11.66 -22.08
N GLU A 247 -9.68 11.44 -23.11
CA GLU A 247 -8.26 11.76 -23.06
C GLU A 247 -8.03 13.26 -23.24
N ILE A 248 -7.20 13.87 -22.40
CA ILE A 248 -6.98 15.32 -22.40
C ILE A 248 -5.71 15.67 -23.16
N ASP A 249 -4.54 15.35 -22.59
CA ASP A 249 -3.24 15.50 -23.23
C ASP A 249 -2.17 14.78 -22.41
N ALA A 250 -0.97 14.65 -22.98
CA ALA A 250 0.23 14.22 -22.26
C ALA A 250 1.10 15.42 -21.88
N LEU A 251 1.78 15.32 -20.74
CA LEU A 251 2.78 16.28 -20.29
C LEU A 251 4.13 15.61 -20.11
N THR A 252 5.17 16.35 -20.47
CA THR A 252 6.57 16.00 -20.27
C THR A 252 7.22 17.18 -19.56
N LEU A 253 7.69 16.97 -18.33
CA LEU A 253 8.28 18.01 -17.48
C LEU A 253 9.73 17.65 -17.13
N SER A 254 10.61 18.65 -17.08
CA SER A 254 11.96 18.45 -16.56
C SER A 254 11.97 18.51 -15.04
N MET A 255 12.71 17.59 -14.41
CA MET A 255 12.91 17.53 -12.96
C MET A 255 14.32 17.97 -12.52
N LYS A 256 15.15 18.47 -13.44
CA LYS A 256 16.56 18.81 -13.18
C LYS A 256 16.76 19.78 -12.02
N ASP A 257 15.85 20.72 -11.83
CA ASP A 257 15.93 21.74 -10.77
C ASP A 257 15.16 21.37 -9.48
N TRP A 258 14.62 20.14 -9.41
CA TRP A 258 13.87 19.68 -8.24
C TRP A 258 14.83 19.30 -7.11
N LYS A 259 14.38 19.40 -5.85
CA LYS A 259 15.18 18.97 -4.70
C LYS A 259 15.06 17.45 -4.53
N VAL A 260 16.19 16.77 -4.54
CA VAL A 260 16.22 15.31 -4.40
C VAL A 260 17.10 14.87 -3.21
N PRO A 261 16.80 13.75 -2.56
CA PRO A 261 15.58 12.93 -2.74
C PRO A 261 14.33 13.66 -2.23
N GLY A 262 13.18 13.46 -2.89
CA GLY A 262 11.93 14.14 -2.53
C GLY A 262 10.67 13.38 -2.93
N ARG A 263 9.60 13.53 -2.14
CA ARG A 263 8.24 13.16 -2.56
C ARG A 263 7.55 14.39 -3.13
N TYR A 264 6.87 14.18 -4.25
CA TYR A 264 6.11 15.20 -4.96
C TYR A 264 4.69 14.70 -5.23
N THR A 265 3.75 15.63 -5.36
CA THR A 265 2.35 15.31 -5.66
C THR A 265 1.92 15.99 -6.96
N ILE A 266 1.43 15.21 -7.91
CA ILE A 266 0.74 15.67 -9.11
C ILE A 266 -0.72 15.93 -8.72
N HIS A 267 -1.24 17.11 -9.01
CA HIS A 267 -2.63 17.50 -8.79
C HIS A 267 -3.28 17.82 -10.12
N LEU A 268 -4.50 17.32 -10.34
CA LEU A 268 -5.38 17.73 -11.43
C LEU A 268 -6.67 18.31 -10.85
N ARG A 269 -7.18 19.39 -11.46
CA ARG A 269 -8.43 20.02 -11.05
C ARG A 269 -9.23 20.53 -12.24
N LEU A 270 -10.52 20.21 -12.24
CA LEU A 270 -11.52 20.75 -13.16
C LEU A 270 -12.17 21.96 -12.51
N GLN A 271 -12.11 23.12 -13.16
CA GLN A 271 -12.60 24.36 -12.57
C GLN A 271 -14.13 24.39 -12.49
N GLU A 272 -14.81 23.82 -13.49
CA GLU A 272 -16.27 23.92 -13.66
C GLU A 272 -17.04 23.03 -12.66
N THR A 273 -16.45 21.90 -12.26
CA THR A 273 -17.07 20.98 -11.27
C THR A 273 -16.43 21.06 -9.90
N GLY A 274 -15.22 21.63 -9.79
CA GLY A 274 -14.39 21.53 -8.59
C GLY A 274 -13.83 20.11 -8.36
N SER A 275 -14.04 19.17 -9.29
CA SER A 275 -13.46 17.83 -9.20
C SER A 275 -11.94 17.92 -9.23
N GLU A 276 -11.29 17.25 -8.29
CA GLU A 276 -9.84 17.23 -8.19
C GLU A 276 -9.35 15.85 -7.79
N ASN A 277 -8.12 15.54 -8.14
CA ASN A 277 -7.46 14.30 -7.77
C ASN A 277 -5.94 14.49 -7.74
N SER A 278 -5.24 13.60 -7.05
CA SER A 278 -3.79 13.74 -6.84
C SER A 278 -3.06 12.40 -6.71
N TRP A 279 -1.78 12.39 -7.09
CA TRP A 279 -0.91 11.21 -7.08
C TRP A 279 0.49 11.55 -6.58
N GLY A 280 0.98 10.79 -5.61
CA GLY A 280 2.34 10.89 -5.10
C GLY A 280 3.34 10.21 -6.04
N ILE A 281 4.49 10.85 -6.23
CA ILE A 281 5.66 10.31 -6.92
C ILE A 281 6.91 10.57 -6.07
N TRP A 282 7.94 9.75 -6.25
CA TRP A 282 9.23 9.89 -5.59
C TRP A 282 10.29 10.16 -6.63
N VAL A 283 11.12 11.16 -6.38
CA VAL A 283 12.23 11.53 -7.25
C VAL A 283 13.51 11.42 -6.45
N TYR A 284 14.41 10.59 -6.93
CA TYR A 284 15.71 10.32 -6.32
C TYR A 284 16.83 10.91 -7.18
N PRO A 285 17.99 11.26 -6.60
CA PRO A 285 19.14 11.67 -7.39
C PRO A 285 19.61 10.52 -8.28
N GLU A 286 20.06 10.85 -9.49
CA GLU A 286 20.68 9.89 -10.42
C GLU A 286 21.95 9.28 -9.78
N THR A 287 22.76 10.14 -9.15
CA THR A 287 24.00 9.75 -8.49
C THR A 287 23.95 10.09 -7.01
N LEU A 288 24.37 9.15 -6.18
CA LEU A 288 24.52 9.35 -4.75
C LEU A 288 25.98 9.59 -4.41
N GLN A 289 26.21 10.47 -3.45
CA GLN A 289 27.55 10.67 -2.91
C GLN A 289 28.08 9.35 -2.34
N GLU A 290 29.28 8.97 -2.73
CA GLU A 290 29.98 7.86 -2.11
C GLU A 290 30.26 8.18 -0.65
N LEU A 291 29.85 7.26 0.21
CA LEU A 291 30.08 7.37 1.64
C LEU A 291 31.39 6.66 1.96
N HIS A 292 32.48 7.43 1.96
CA HIS A 292 33.82 6.99 2.39
C HIS A 292 33.90 6.87 3.93
N ASP A 293 34.79 6.00 4.42
CA ASP A 293 35.17 5.91 5.85
C ASP A 293 34.01 5.82 6.86
N ARG A 294 33.08 4.88 6.63
CA ARG A 294 31.88 4.75 7.49
C ARG A 294 32.09 4.03 8.82
N ASP A 295 33.24 3.37 9.04
CA ASP A 295 33.46 2.46 10.19
C ASP A 295 32.24 1.54 10.44
N VAL A 296 31.62 1.07 9.35
CA VAL A 296 30.43 0.22 9.34
C VAL A 296 30.69 -0.98 8.45
N LEU A 297 30.62 -2.17 9.03
CA LEU A 297 30.59 -3.42 8.29
C LEU A 297 29.20 -3.60 7.68
N VAL A 298 29.12 -3.82 6.38
CA VAL A 298 27.89 -4.33 5.75
C VAL A 298 28.06 -5.84 5.61
N SER A 299 27.23 -6.61 6.32
CA SER A 299 27.21 -8.08 6.27
C SER A 299 25.87 -8.56 5.75
N SER A 300 25.86 -9.67 5.03
CA SER A 300 24.65 -10.39 4.65
C SER A 300 24.44 -11.66 5.49
N ALA A 301 25.35 -11.95 6.42
CA ALA A 301 25.35 -13.20 7.17
C ALA A 301 25.45 -12.98 8.69
N TRP A 302 24.68 -13.72 9.48
CA TRP A 302 24.84 -13.77 10.95
C TRP A 302 25.94 -14.77 11.35
N ASP A 303 27.16 -14.52 10.89
CA ASP A 303 28.31 -15.40 11.07
C ASP A 303 29.23 -15.00 12.25
N LYS A 304 30.24 -15.83 12.52
CA LYS A 304 31.23 -15.57 13.59
C LYS A 304 31.96 -14.24 13.38
N LYS A 305 32.29 -13.87 12.13
CA LYS A 305 32.94 -12.60 11.80
C LYS A 305 32.09 -11.41 12.22
N THR A 306 30.79 -11.45 11.90
CA THR A 306 29.82 -10.43 12.26
C THR A 306 29.68 -10.30 13.77
N GLN A 307 29.60 -11.43 14.48
CA GLN A 307 29.52 -11.47 15.94
C GLN A 307 30.80 -10.92 16.59
N ASP A 308 31.98 -11.32 16.12
CA ASP A 308 33.28 -10.86 16.65
C ASP A 308 33.45 -9.35 16.48
N ILE A 309 33.03 -8.77 15.35
CA ILE A 309 33.10 -7.32 15.12
C ILE A 309 32.19 -6.56 16.11
N LEU A 310 30.98 -7.07 16.35
CA LEU A 310 30.07 -6.47 17.34
C LEU A 310 30.65 -6.55 18.76
N LEU A 311 31.19 -7.71 19.16
CA LEU A 311 31.81 -7.87 20.49
C LEU A 311 32.99 -6.93 20.74
N ASN A 312 33.71 -6.57 19.68
CA ASN A 312 34.85 -5.64 19.74
C ASN A 312 34.45 -4.16 19.54
N GLY A 313 33.17 -3.80 19.64
CA GLY A 313 32.72 -2.40 19.59
C GLY A 313 32.40 -1.86 18.20
N GLY A 314 32.42 -2.69 17.16
CA GLY A 314 32.16 -2.29 15.79
C GLY A 314 30.68 -1.96 15.51
N ARG A 315 30.44 -1.34 14.34
CA ARG A 315 29.09 -1.07 13.81
C ARG A 315 28.79 -2.02 12.66
N VAL A 316 27.64 -2.69 12.69
CA VAL A 316 27.24 -3.63 11.64
C VAL A 316 25.87 -3.31 11.09
N LEU A 317 25.78 -3.15 9.77
CA LEU A 317 24.53 -3.25 9.02
C LEU A 317 24.40 -4.70 8.56
N LEU A 318 23.43 -5.42 9.12
CA LEU A 318 23.11 -6.78 8.70
C LEU A 318 21.94 -6.76 7.71
N LEU A 319 22.19 -7.10 6.46
CA LEU A 319 21.19 -7.30 5.42
C LEU A 319 20.58 -8.71 5.54
N ALA A 320 19.71 -8.86 6.53
CA ALA A 320 19.15 -10.12 7.02
C ALA A 320 17.96 -10.67 6.17
N HIS A 321 17.75 -10.19 4.94
CA HIS A 321 16.66 -10.65 4.07
C HIS A 321 16.68 -12.16 3.76
N GLU A 322 17.84 -12.82 3.85
CA GLU A 322 17.98 -14.28 3.72
C GLU A 322 18.15 -14.99 5.07
N GLU A 323 18.29 -14.25 6.17
CA GLU A 323 18.60 -14.77 7.50
C GLU A 323 17.36 -15.10 8.34
N GLY A 324 17.56 -15.85 9.42
CA GLY A 324 16.53 -16.22 10.39
C GLY A 324 15.69 -17.44 9.97
N PRO A 325 15.31 -18.29 10.94
CA PRO A 325 14.53 -19.49 10.67
C PRO A 325 13.07 -19.15 10.33
N GLU A 326 12.40 -20.03 9.60
CA GLU A 326 11.01 -19.84 9.15
C GLU A 326 10.02 -19.58 10.29
N ASN A 327 10.24 -20.17 11.47
CA ASN A 327 9.37 -19.99 12.63
C ASN A 327 9.58 -18.67 13.39
N HIS A 328 10.63 -17.91 13.06
CA HIS A 328 10.90 -16.58 13.64
C HIS A 328 10.77 -15.45 12.63
N THR A 329 10.32 -15.75 11.41
CA THR A 329 10.23 -14.78 10.32
C THR A 329 8.86 -14.82 9.65
N LYS A 330 8.45 -13.66 9.14
CA LYS A 330 7.24 -13.48 8.34
C LYS A 330 7.59 -12.65 7.11
N TYR A 331 6.85 -12.82 6.01
CA TYR A 331 7.02 -11.97 4.84
C TYR A 331 6.59 -10.53 5.18
N ALA A 332 7.51 -9.57 5.07
CA ALA A 332 7.21 -8.16 5.31
C ALA A 332 6.54 -7.54 4.08
N ALA A 333 5.27 -7.89 3.87
CA ALA A 333 4.56 -7.52 2.64
C ALA A 333 4.14 -6.04 2.65
N TRP A 334 4.34 -5.36 1.52
CA TRP A 334 3.76 -4.04 1.27
C TRP A 334 2.23 -4.09 1.17
N ARG A 335 1.73 -5.07 0.41
CA ARG A 335 0.29 -5.30 0.25
C ARG A 335 -0.26 -6.05 1.47
N PRO A 336 -1.44 -5.68 1.99
CA PRO A 336 -2.15 -6.48 2.97
C PRO A 336 -2.44 -7.90 2.47
N LEU A 337 -2.62 -8.83 3.40
CA LEU A 337 -3.26 -10.10 3.11
C LEU A 337 -4.66 -9.91 2.53
N TYR A 338 -5.17 -10.95 1.90
CA TYR A 338 -6.51 -10.97 1.35
C TYR A 338 -7.53 -11.32 2.43
N TRP A 339 -8.42 -10.36 2.73
CA TRP A 339 -9.59 -10.49 3.60
C TRP A 339 -9.32 -10.95 5.06
N SER A 340 -8.96 -12.21 5.30
CA SER A 340 -8.82 -12.78 6.65
C SER A 340 -7.86 -13.96 6.65
N ALA A 341 -6.91 -13.97 7.58
CA ALA A 341 -5.99 -15.09 7.78
C ALA A 341 -6.70 -16.36 8.29
N SER A 342 -7.80 -16.21 9.05
CA SER A 342 -8.59 -17.35 9.54
C SER A 342 -9.45 -17.98 8.45
N PHE A 343 -10.05 -17.16 7.57
CA PHE A 343 -10.94 -17.65 6.53
C PHE A 343 -10.18 -18.14 5.28
N PHE A 344 -9.02 -17.53 5.00
CA PHE A 344 -8.10 -17.94 3.95
C PHE A 344 -6.75 -18.29 4.61
N PRO A 345 -6.61 -19.50 5.17
CA PRO A 345 -5.37 -19.94 5.80
C PRO A 345 -4.28 -20.17 4.74
N ASN A 346 -3.02 -20.18 5.17
CA ASN A 346 -1.83 -20.45 4.33
C ASN A 346 -1.61 -19.42 3.21
N GLN A 347 -2.13 -18.20 3.37
CA GLN A 347 -1.76 -17.10 2.50
C GLN A 347 -0.27 -16.80 2.63
N ARG A 348 0.37 -16.43 1.51
CA ARG A 348 1.75 -15.94 1.52
C ARG A 348 1.92 -14.66 2.35
N MET A 349 0.87 -13.85 2.43
CA MET A 349 0.85 -12.59 3.16
C MET A 349 0.12 -12.80 4.48
N GLU A 350 0.78 -12.44 5.59
CA GLU A 350 0.24 -12.50 6.96
C GLU A 350 0.32 -11.12 7.66
N THR A 351 0.50 -10.07 6.87
CA THR A 351 0.68 -8.68 7.32
C THR A 351 -0.28 -7.74 6.60
N LEU A 352 -0.52 -6.56 7.16
CA LEU A 352 -1.46 -5.53 6.68
C LEU A 352 -0.75 -4.26 6.18
N GLY A 353 0.50 -4.40 5.72
CA GLY A 353 1.39 -3.31 5.32
C GLY A 353 2.48 -3.02 6.36
N LEU A 354 3.00 -1.79 6.36
CA LEU A 354 4.08 -1.36 7.24
C LEU A 354 3.67 -0.16 8.09
N PHE A 355 3.95 -0.21 9.39
CA PHE A 355 4.05 0.95 10.25
C PHE A 355 5.52 1.43 10.29
N ILE A 356 5.74 2.69 9.92
CA ILE A 356 7.08 3.27 9.78
C ILE A 356 7.21 4.42 10.77
N ARG A 357 8.25 4.39 11.58
CA ARG A 357 8.60 5.52 12.46
C ARG A 357 9.36 6.56 11.63
N SER A 358 8.65 7.28 10.76
CA SER A 358 9.23 8.16 9.73
C SER A 358 10.11 9.29 10.27
N GLY A 359 9.90 9.72 11.52
CA GLY A 359 10.76 10.68 12.20
C GLY A 359 12.12 10.11 12.66
N HIS A 360 12.37 8.82 12.49
CA HIS A 360 13.63 8.20 12.89
C HIS A 360 14.79 8.71 12.01
N PRO A 361 15.98 9.02 12.58
CA PRO A 361 17.11 9.56 11.81
C PRO A 361 17.60 8.66 10.68
N ALA A 362 17.29 7.37 10.71
CA ALA A 362 17.55 6.41 9.63
C ALA A 362 16.91 6.82 8.28
N PHE A 363 15.86 7.64 8.30
CA PHE A 363 15.16 8.13 7.10
C PHE A 363 15.50 9.58 6.74
N ALA A 364 16.50 10.19 7.37
CA ALA A 364 16.86 11.59 7.11
C ALA A 364 17.21 11.88 5.64
N ALA A 365 17.70 10.88 4.91
CA ALA A 365 17.95 10.94 3.47
C ALA A 365 17.02 10.02 2.66
N PHE A 366 15.87 9.62 3.20
CA PHE A 366 14.87 8.79 2.50
C PHE A 366 13.45 9.29 2.82
N PRO A 367 12.86 10.13 1.94
CA PRO A 367 11.51 10.66 2.15
C PRO A 367 10.47 9.54 2.30
N THR A 368 9.88 9.44 3.48
CA THR A 368 8.87 8.44 3.80
C THR A 368 7.86 8.99 4.80
N ASP A 369 6.69 8.36 4.85
CA ASP A 369 5.61 8.69 5.77
C ASP A 369 5.44 7.57 6.82
N TYR A 370 4.44 7.69 7.69
CA TYR A 370 4.17 6.73 8.78
C TYR A 370 3.73 5.34 8.30
N PHE A 371 3.57 5.14 6.99
CA PHE A 371 3.16 3.88 6.37
C PHE A 371 3.97 3.58 5.11
N GLY A 372 3.98 2.32 4.68
CA GLY A 372 4.58 1.90 3.42
C GLY A 372 3.79 2.41 2.21
N ASP A 373 4.13 3.59 1.69
CA ASP A 373 3.60 4.11 0.42
C ASP A 373 4.31 3.43 -0.80
N ARG A 374 4.04 3.84 -2.03
CA ARG A 374 4.42 3.09 -3.26
C ARG A 374 5.93 2.84 -3.41
N GLN A 375 6.79 3.71 -2.89
CA GLN A 375 8.24 3.47 -2.88
C GLN A 375 8.65 2.23 -2.08
N TRP A 376 7.82 1.81 -1.12
CA TRP A 376 8.07 0.59 -0.36
C TRP A 376 7.66 -0.69 -1.10
N LYS A 377 6.89 -0.62 -2.18
CA LYS A 377 6.38 -1.81 -2.87
C LYS A 377 7.51 -2.74 -3.33
N ARG A 378 8.46 -2.21 -4.10
CA ARG A 378 9.64 -2.98 -4.54
C ARG A 378 10.59 -3.26 -3.38
N ILE A 379 10.80 -2.32 -2.45
CA ILE A 379 11.64 -2.55 -1.26
C ILE A 379 11.17 -3.79 -0.45
N CYS A 380 9.86 -4.02 -0.38
CA CYS A 380 9.27 -5.16 0.29
C CYS A 380 9.35 -6.48 -0.48
N GLU A 381 9.71 -6.48 -1.77
CA GLU A 381 9.97 -7.73 -2.48
C GLU A 381 11.15 -8.42 -1.79
N GLU A 382 11.03 -9.73 -1.50
CA GLU A 382 12.05 -10.51 -0.78
C GLU A 382 12.34 -9.99 0.65
N ALA A 383 11.42 -9.26 1.26
CA ALA A 383 11.62 -8.72 2.61
C ALA A 383 11.20 -9.69 3.72
N LYS A 384 11.98 -9.73 4.80
CA LYS A 384 11.67 -10.45 6.04
C LYS A 384 11.32 -9.48 7.17
N GLY A 385 10.30 -9.84 7.95
CA GLY A 385 10.02 -9.30 9.26
C GLY A 385 10.35 -10.34 10.33
N PHE A 386 11.10 -9.94 11.35
CA PHE A 386 11.51 -10.81 12.45
C PHE A 386 10.50 -10.75 13.59
N ILE A 387 10.13 -11.89 14.16
CA ILE A 387 9.23 -11.99 15.31
C ILE A 387 10.02 -11.62 16.57
N CYS A 388 9.77 -10.43 17.10
CA CYS A 388 10.48 -9.86 18.24
C CYS A 388 9.69 -9.98 19.55
N ASP A 389 8.74 -10.90 19.66
CA ASP A 389 7.87 -11.03 20.84
C ASP A 389 8.69 -11.18 22.13
N ASP A 390 9.71 -12.05 22.12
CA ASP A 390 10.58 -12.35 23.27
C ASP A 390 11.78 -11.40 23.44
N LEU A 391 11.89 -10.34 22.62
CA LEU A 391 12.96 -9.35 22.76
C LEU A 391 12.61 -8.28 23.81
N PRO A 392 13.60 -7.51 24.29
CA PRO A 392 13.34 -6.41 25.22
C PRO A 392 12.23 -5.45 24.76
N ALA A 393 11.42 -4.97 25.69
CA ALA A 393 10.28 -4.10 25.39
C ALA A 393 10.68 -2.72 24.84
N ASP A 394 11.90 -2.29 25.14
CA ASP A 394 12.57 -1.08 24.66
C ASP A 394 13.23 -1.24 23.28
N LEU A 395 13.27 -2.48 22.73
CA LEU A 395 13.53 -2.68 21.31
C LEU A 395 12.29 -2.29 20.52
N ILE A 396 12.34 -1.09 19.97
CA ILE A 396 11.29 -0.50 19.16
C ILE A 396 11.66 -0.66 17.69
N PRO A 397 10.85 -1.37 16.87
CA PRO A 397 11.15 -1.49 15.44
C PRO A 397 11.17 -0.12 14.76
N ILE A 398 12.12 0.14 13.86
CA ILE A 398 12.10 1.36 13.02
C ILE A 398 11.05 1.21 11.91
N VAL A 399 10.98 0.01 11.31
CA VAL A 399 9.91 -0.42 10.41
C VAL A 399 9.28 -1.69 10.95
N GLN A 400 7.99 -1.62 11.23
CA GLN A 400 7.17 -2.68 11.81
C GLN A 400 6.16 -3.16 10.77
N PRO A 401 6.34 -4.33 10.15
CA PRO A 401 5.25 -4.97 9.43
C PRO A 401 4.04 -5.10 10.35
N VAL A 402 2.88 -4.66 9.90
CA VAL A 402 1.65 -4.75 10.68
C VAL A 402 1.21 -6.20 10.64
N SER A 403 1.56 -6.99 11.66
CA SER A 403 1.10 -8.38 11.76
C SER A 403 -0.42 -8.41 11.72
N ASP A 404 -0.98 -9.36 10.99
CA ASP A 404 -2.42 -9.58 11.03
C ASP A 404 -2.91 -9.79 12.46
N PHE A 405 -4.09 -9.24 12.78
CA PHE A 405 -4.59 -9.16 14.14
C PHE A 405 -4.82 -10.52 14.80
N HIS A 406 -4.99 -11.60 14.02
CA HIS A 406 -5.07 -12.96 14.56
C HIS A 406 -3.78 -13.44 15.22
N PHE A 407 -2.63 -12.96 14.74
CA PHE A 407 -1.31 -13.30 15.29
C PHE A 407 -0.78 -12.17 16.18
N SER A 408 -0.91 -10.92 15.73
CA SER A 408 -0.47 -9.71 16.42
C SER A 408 0.99 -9.75 16.92
N HIS A 409 1.86 -10.51 16.24
CA HIS A 409 3.29 -10.56 16.54
C HIS A 409 3.90 -9.15 16.47
N ARG A 410 4.83 -8.86 17.38
CA ARG A 410 5.70 -7.69 17.30
C ARG A 410 6.76 -7.94 16.23
N LEU A 411 6.42 -7.65 14.98
CA LEU A 411 7.33 -7.81 13.84
C LEU A 411 8.29 -6.63 13.69
N ALA A 412 9.51 -6.90 13.25
CA ALA A 412 10.47 -5.86 12.87
C ALA A 412 11.15 -6.20 11.53
N ALA A 413 10.99 -5.34 10.52
CA ALA A 413 11.73 -5.44 9.26
C ALA A 413 12.99 -4.55 9.26
N LEU A 414 13.03 -3.54 10.13
CA LEU A 414 14.21 -2.73 10.41
C LEU A 414 14.21 -2.41 11.89
N PHE A 415 15.30 -2.72 12.60
CA PHE A 415 15.46 -2.39 14.02
C PHE A 415 16.94 -2.28 14.39
N GLU A 416 17.23 -1.58 15.47
CA GLU A 416 18.58 -1.39 15.98
C GLU A 416 18.72 -1.83 17.43
N CYS A 417 19.92 -2.29 17.78
CA CYS A 417 20.26 -2.68 19.15
C CYS A 417 21.77 -2.60 19.40
N ARG A 418 22.15 -2.67 20.67
CA ARG A 418 23.52 -2.91 21.12
C ARG A 418 23.76 -4.40 21.35
N VAL A 419 24.97 -4.85 21.01
CA VAL A 419 25.41 -6.23 21.18
C VAL A 419 26.84 -6.22 21.70
N GLY A 420 27.04 -6.59 22.98
CA GLY A 420 28.30 -6.32 23.66
C GLY A 420 28.60 -4.80 23.67
N GLU A 421 29.81 -4.44 23.22
CA GLU A 421 30.22 -3.04 23.04
C GLU A 421 29.80 -2.46 21.68
N GLY A 422 29.33 -3.28 20.76
CA GLY A 422 29.00 -2.90 19.38
C GLY A 422 27.56 -2.46 19.17
N LYS A 423 27.29 -2.00 17.94
CA LYS A 423 25.98 -1.50 17.50
C LYS A 423 25.54 -2.19 16.22
N LEU A 424 24.33 -2.73 16.23
CA LEU A 424 23.74 -3.49 15.13
C LEU A 424 22.50 -2.79 14.59
N LEU A 425 22.42 -2.64 13.27
CA LEU A 425 21.19 -2.34 12.55
C LEU A 425 20.83 -3.57 11.71
N VAL A 426 19.71 -4.21 12.03
CA VAL A 426 19.18 -5.36 11.29
C VAL A 426 18.18 -4.87 10.26
N CYS A 427 18.39 -5.22 8.99
CA CYS A 427 17.56 -4.85 7.87
C CYS A 427 17.09 -6.11 7.13
N GLY A 428 15.80 -6.42 7.24
CA GLY A 428 15.17 -7.56 6.56
C GLY A 428 14.83 -7.29 5.08
N PHE A 429 15.10 -6.09 4.55
CA PHE A 429 14.92 -5.78 3.12
C PHE A 429 16.14 -6.19 2.30
N ASN A 430 15.92 -6.68 1.06
CA ASN A 430 17.02 -6.92 0.12
C ASN A 430 17.50 -5.60 -0.49
N LEU A 431 18.55 -5.03 0.11
CA LEU A 431 19.22 -3.82 -0.38
C LEU A 431 20.54 -4.12 -1.10
N SER A 432 20.68 -5.34 -1.63
CA SER A 432 21.93 -5.89 -2.15
C SER A 432 21.86 -6.25 -3.64
N GLY A 433 22.96 -6.78 -4.20
CA GLY A 433 23.01 -7.24 -5.59
C GLY A 433 22.62 -6.20 -6.65
N GLU A 434 21.99 -6.67 -7.72
CA GLU A 434 21.50 -5.85 -8.85
C GLU A 434 20.35 -4.92 -8.45
N ARG A 435 19.65 -5.22 -7.35
CA ARG A 435 18.53 -4.41 -6.85
C ARG A 435 18.98 -3.01 -6.42
N LYS A 436 20.27 -2.80 -6.14
CA LYS A 436 20.87 -1.48 -5.92
C LYS A 436 20.73 -0.54 -7.12
N ASN A 437 20.41 -1.07 -8.31
CA ASN A 437 20.15 -0.26 -9.49
C ASN A 437 18.75 0.39 -9.43
N LEU A 438 17.86 -0.04 -8.52
CA LEU A 438 16.58 0.60 -8.28
C LEU A 438 16.77 1.87 -7.42
N PRO A 439 16.25 3.04 -7.84
CA PRO A 439 16.52 4.31 -7.17
C PRO A 439 16.15 4.34 -5.68
N GLU A 440 14.98 3.81 -5.33
CA GLU A 440 14.49 3.78 -3.95
C GLU A 440 15.28 2.82 -3.04
N ILE A 441 15.79 1.72 -3.59
CA ILE A 441 16.63 0.77 -2.86
C ILE A 441 18.00 1.38 -2.61
N ASN A 442 18.59 2.01 -3.64
CA ASN A 442 19.87 2.70 -3.50
C ASN A 442 19.77 3.85 -2.49
N GLN A 443 18.70 4.65 -2.55
CA GLN A 443 18.48 5.76 -1.62
C GLN A 443 18.26 5.26 -0.19
N LEU A 444 17.43 4.23 0.03
CA LEU A 444 17.21 3.69 1.37
C LEU A 444 18.53 3.19 1.96
N ARG A 445 19.29 2.40 1.18
CA ARG A 445 20.61 1.92 1.60
C ARG A 445 21.57 3.06 1.95
N HIS A 446 21.61 4.12 1.14
CA HIS A 446 22.41 5.30 1.44
C HIS A 446 21.96 5.96 2.74
N SER A 447 20.66 6.15 2.95
CA SER A 447 20.11 6.75 4.16
C SER A 447 20.47 5.96 5.43
N LEU A 448 20.32 4.64 5.41
CA LEU A 448 20.69 3.78 6.53
C LEU A 448 22.18 3.88 6.86
N LEU A 449 23.03 3.86 5.86
CA LEU A 449 24.47 3.90 6.07
C LEU A 449 24.96 5.30 6.50
N SER A 450 24.36 6.37 5.98
CA SER A 450 24.60 7.74 6.44
C SER A 450 24.22 7.91 7.92
N TYR A 451 23.08 7.34 8.31
CA TYR A 451 22.66 7.32 9.70
C TYR A 451 23.67 6.60 10.60
N MET A 452 24.10 5.40 10.20
CA MET A 452 25.03 4.59 10.98
C MET A 452 26.44 5.17 11.11
N ALA A 453 26.88 5.95 10.12
CA ALA A 453 28.14 6.69 10.20
C ALA A 453 28.05 7.87 11.19
N GLY A 454 26.85 8.44 11.35
CA GLY A 454 26.59 9.60 12.20
C GLY A 454 26.59 9.30 13.71
N LYS A 455 26.63 10.39 14.50
CA LYS A 455 26.54 10.33 15.98
C LYS A 455 25.14 9.97 16.48
N THR A 456 24.12 10.14 15.64
CA THR A 456 22.72 9.84 15.96
C THR A 456 22.45 8.34 15.98
N PHE A 457 23.32 7.50 15.41
CA PHE A 457 23.25 6.05 15.57
C PHE A 457 23.67 5.65 16.99
N SER A 458 22.68 5.60 17.88
CA SER A 458 22.84 5.37 19.30
C SER A 458 21.72 4.47 19.84
N PRO A 459 21.70 3.18 19.44
CA PRO A 459 20.66 2.26 19.87
C PRO A 459 20.61 2.13 21.39
N ALA A 460 19.39 2.22 21.94
CA ALA A 460 19.16 2.13 23.38
C ALA A 460 19.02 0.67 23.87
N ALA A 461 18.28 -0.15 23.11
CA ALA A 461 18.01 -1.53 23.47
C ALA A 461 19.29 -2.38 23.43
N VAL A 462 19.49 -3.21 24.45
CA VAL A 462 20.60 -4.15 24.52
C VAL A 462 20.06 -5.57 24.32
N VAL A 463 20.63 -6.31 23.36
CA VAL A 463 20.21 -7.68 23.06
C VAL A 463 21.43 -8.59 23.12
N SER A 464 21.31 -9.71 23.84
CA SER A 464 22.37 -10.73 23.91
C SER A 464 22.60 -11.38 22.54
N ILE A 465 23.83 -11.82 22.29
CA ILE A 465 24.15 -12.62 21.09
C ILE A 465 23.27 -13.87 21.00
N ASP A 466 23.01 -14.57 22.10
CA ASP A 466 22.19 -15.80 22.08
C ASP A 466 20.76 -15.54 21.58
N HIS A 467 20.14 -14.44 22.01
CA HIS A 467 18.83 -14.03 21.51
C HIS A 467 18.87 -13.70 20.01
N LEU A 468 19.88 -12.97 19.57
CA LEU A 468 20.04 -12.65 18.15
C LEU A 468 20.34 -13.89 17.31
N THR A 469 21.14 -14.83 17.80
CA THR A 469 21.40 -16.09 17.11
C THR A 469 20.13 -16.92 16.96
N ARG A 470 19.25 -16.99 17.97
CA ARG A 470 17.95 -17.66 17.82
C ARG A 470 17.05 -16.99 16.77
N LEU A 471 17.11 -15.66 16.68
CA LEU A 471 16.30 -14.87 15.77
C LEU A 471 16.84 -14.88 14.32
N LEU A 472 18.16 -14.82 14.17
CA LEU A 472 18.84 -14.49 12.93
C LEU A 472 19.60 -15.65 12.31
N ALA A 473 19.96 -16.71 13.04
CA ALA A 473 20.71 -17.80 12.42
C ALA A 473 19.86 -18.49 11.34
N GLY A 474 20.20 -18.24 10.07
CA GLY A 474 19.80 -19.06 8.94
C GLY A 474 20.43 -20.45 8.99
N ARG A 475 19.87 -21.39 8.22
CA ARG A 475 20.44 -22.74 8.05
C ARG A 475 21.70 -22.72 7.21
#